data_AF-A0A6J1GV10-F1
#
_entry.id   AF-A0A6J1GV10-F1
#
_cell.length_a   1.000
_cell.length_b   1.000
_cell.length_c   1.000
_cell.angle_alpha   90.00
_cell.angle_beta   90.00
_cell.angle_gamma   90.00
#
_symmetry.space_group_name_H-M   'P 1'
#
loop_
_entity.id
_entity.type
_entity.pdbx_description
1 polymer ?
#
loop_
_entity_poly.entity_id
_entity_poly.type
_entity_poly.pdbx_seq_one_letter_code
_entity_poly.pdbx_strand_id
1 'polypeptide(L)'
;MKRPMPWNEQVDVISSGESSSSDSETGVQNDGFEFKPSMDDFKIPAKEMTAEGMLIKRAEMYQEYMKQIQIPAQRGSVIPFTTWMGLGKSIKQLYGQPLHYLTNILLKQWDQLRFGSVDEYKPLDTVIHPSKAEATVWLVEEIHRRTSSHHHVAKLWLSDPMHEAYVDSIFPQL
;
A
#
# COMPACT_ATOMS: atom_id res chain seq x y z
N MET A 1 45.03 -23.03 5.22
CA MET A 1 45.79 -22.80 3.97
C MET A 1 45.41 -21.43 3.42
N LYS A 2 46.45 -20.66 3.02
CA LYS A 2 46.52 -19.58 2.00
C LYS A 2 45.65 -18.30 2.15
N ARG A 3 46.38 -17.19 2.04
CA ARG A 3 46.03 -15.74 2.10
C ARG A 3 45.43 -15.25 0.73
N PRO A 4 45.37 -13.93 0.41
CA PRO A 4 44.34 -12.94 0.76
C PRO A 4 43.90 -12.04 -0.46
N MET A 5 43.13 -10.96 -0.21
CA MET A 5 43.10 -9.65 -0.93
C MET A 5 42.59 -9.60 -2.41
N PRO A 6 42.42 -8.41 -3.06
CA PRO A 6 41.82 -7.10 -2.65
C PRO A 6 41.00 -6.40 -3.77
N TRP A 7 40.53 -5.16 -3.49
CA TRP A 7 40.29 -4.04 -4.44
C TRP A 7 39.04 -4.10 -5.35
N ASN A 8 38.36 -2.99 -5.71
CA ASN A 8 38.88 -1.66 -5.99
C ASN A 8 37.83 -0.55 -5.76
N GLU A 9 38.27 0.52 -5.13
CA GLU A 9 37.68 1.85 -5.16
C GLU A 9 38.25 2.55 -6.40
N GLN A 10 37.41 3.11 -7.28
CA GLN A 10 37.85 4.05 -8.30
C GLN A 10 36.68 4.93 -8.73
N VAL A 11 36.77 6.20 -8.32
CA VAL A 11 36.13 7.38 -8.91
C VAL A 11 37.07 7.94 -9.98
N ASP A 12 36.52 8.43 -11.09
CA ASP A 12 37.05 9.52 -11.98
C ASP A 12 35.94 9.83 -13.01
N VAL A 13 35.28 11.00 -13.03
CA VAL A 13 35.68 12.36 -13.46
C VAL A 13 35.75 12.55 -14.99
N ILE A 14 34.68 13.17 -15.53
CA ILE A 14 34.55 14.21 -16.58
C ILE A 14 35.43 14.14 -17.85
N SER A 15 34.81 14.10 -19.05
CA SER A 15 34.84 15.21 -20.04
C SER A 15 34.29 14.87 -21.43
N SER A 16 33.68 15.91 -22.00
CA SER A 16 32.98 16.08 -23.26
C SER A 16 33.86 15.93 -24.51
N GLY A 17 33.22 15.63 -25.65
CA GLY A 17 33.80 15.74 -27.00
C GLY A 17 32.69 15.89 -28.03
N GLU A 18 32.75 16.98 -28.78
CA GLU A 18 31.77 17.60 -29.67
C GLU A 18 32.00 17.29 -31.16
N SER A 19 31.01 17.67 -32.00
CA SER A 19 31.01 17.87 -33.47
C SER A 19 30.54 16.69 -34.35
N SER A 20 29.38 16.77 -35.03
CA SER A 20 29.04 17.48 -36.31
C SER A 20 29.49 16.66 -37.54
N SER A 21 28.75 16.37 -38.61
CA SER A 21 27.67 17.04 -39.36
C SER A 21 27.04 16.06 -40.37
N SER A 22 25.82 16.30 -40.88
CA SER A 22 25.54 16.43 -42.33
C SER A 22 24.04 16.64 -42.58
N ASP A 23 23.71 17.79 -43.18
CA ASP A 23 22.41 18.13 -43.73
C ASP A 23 22.14 17.40 -45.05
N SER A 24 20.86 17.09 -45.29
CA SER A 24 20.27 17.11 -46.63
C SER A 24 18.75 17.34 -46.50
N GLU A 25 18.32 18.56 -46.81
CA GLU A 25 16.92 18.88 -47.10
C GLU A 25 16.53 18.38 -48.50
N THR A 26 15.30 17.88 -48.66
CA THR A 26 14.39 18.28 -49.76
C THR A 26 12.99 17.66 -49.57
N GLY A 27 11.98 18.52 -49.40
CA GLY A 27 10.82 18.63 -50.30
C GLY A 27 9.76 17.51 -50.39
N VAL A 28 8.64 17.74 -49.68
CA VAL A 28 7.22 17.56 -50.09
C VAL A 28 6.72 16.18 -50.54
N GLN A 29 5.81 15.58 -49.75
CA GLN A 29 4.46 15.22 -50.21
C GLN A 29 3.49 14.93 -49.06
N ASN A 30 2.32 15.55 -49.20
CA ASN A 30 1.14 15.49 -48.36
C ASN A 30 0.42 14.14 -48.57
N ASP A 31 0.08 13.43 -47.51
CA ASP A 31 -1.16 12.65 -47.49
C ASP A 31 -1.64 12.45 -46.05
N GLY A 32 -2.82 13.00 -45.77
CA GLY A 32 -3.48 12.93 -44.49
C GLY A 32 -3.81 11.49 -44.12
N PHE A 33 -3.30 11.03 -43.00
CA PHE A 33 -3.89 9.93 -42.25
C PHE A 33 -4.37 10.46 -40.91
N GLU A 34 -5.62 10.93 -40.87
CA GLU A 34 -6.39 11.00 -39.64
C GLU A 34 -6.36 9.61 -39.01
N PHE A 35 -5.60 9.43 -37.92
CA PHE A 35 -5.78 8.28 -37.05
C PHE A 35 -7.11 8.47 -36.31
N LYS A 36 -8.22 8.12 -36.98
CA LYS A 36 -9.47 7.80 -36.30
C LYS A 36 -9.27 6.43 -35.65
N PRO A 37 -9.15 6.31 -34.32
CA PRO A 37 -9.25 5.00 -33.70
C PRO A 37 -10.66 4.49 -34.01
N SER A 38 -10.74 3.46 -34.85
CA SER A 38 -11.97 2.73 -35.12
C SER A 38 -12.51 2.22 -33.78
N MET A 39 -13.61 2.82 -33.34
CA MET A 39 -14.28 2.57 -32.07
C MET A 39 -15.16 1.30 -32.15
N ASP A 40 -14.72 0.27 -32.85
CA ASP A 40 -15.58 -0.91 -33.13
C ASP A 40 -14.95 -2.27 -32.77
N ASP A 41 -13.77 -2.30 -32.14
CA ASP A 41 -13.10 -3.57 -31.78
C ASP A 41 -12.95 -3.84 -30.27
N PHE A 42 -13.61 -3.05 -29.42
CA PHE A 42 -13.81 -3.37 -28.00
C PHE A 42 -15.30 -3.38 -27.66
N LYS A 43 -16.06 -4.26 -28.30
CA LYS A 43 -17.36 -4.70 -27.76
C LYS A 43 -17.12 -5.63 -26.58
N ILE A 44 -16.57 -5.08 -25.49
CA ILE A 44 -16.89 -5.60 -24.17
C ILE A 44 -18.39 -5.27 -24.02
N PRO A 45 -19.28 -6.25 -23.79
CA PRO A 45 -20.66 -5.93 -23.54
C PRO A 45 -20.66 -5.00 -22.32
N ALA A 46 -21.11 -3.77 -22.51
CA ALA A 46 -21.42 -2.85 -21.43
C ALA A 46 -22.62 -3.43 -20.68
N LYS A 47 -22.39 -4.53 -19.97
CA LYS A 47 -23.25 -4.98 -18.89
C LYS A 47 -23.15 -3.84 -17.89
N GLU A 48 -24.20 -3.03 -17.81
CA GLU A 48 -24.32 -1.91 -16.88
C GLU A 48 -23.59 -2.27 -15.58
N MET A 49 -22.41 -1.68 -15.41
CA MET A 49 -21.53 -2.06 -14.32
C MET A 49 -22.11 -1.38 -13.11
N THR A 50 -22.95 -2.10 -12.39
CA THR A 50 -23.66 -1.57 -11.22
C THR A 50 -22.63 -1.01 -10.23
N ALA A 51 -23.03 -0.01 -9.44
CA ALA A 51 -22.15 0.55 -8.40
C ALA A 51 -21.58 -0.54 -7.48
N GLU A 52 -22.38 -1.57 -7.19
CA GLU A 52 -21.96 -2.78 -6.48
C GLU A 52 -20.88 -3.57 -7.23
N GLY A 53 -21.05 -3.81 -8.53
CA GLY A 53 -20.06 -4.51 -9.36
C GLY A 53 -18.72 -3.77 -9.43
N MET A 54 -18.74 -2.43 -9.51
CA MET A 54 -17.52 -1.61 -9.45
C MET A 54 -16.82 -1.72 -8.09
N LEU A 55 -17.59 -1.72 -7.00
CA LEU A 55 -17.04 -1.80 -5.65
C LEU A 55 -16.44 -3.19 -5.36
N ILE A 56 -17.05 -4.27 -5.86
CA ILE A 56 -16.46 -5.62 -5.80
C ILE A 56 -15.11 -5.66 -6.53
N LYS A 57 -15.02 -5.06 -7.73
CA LYS A 57 -13.77 -4.98 -8.49
C LYS A 57 -12.69 -4.17 -7.77
N ARG A 58 -13.07 -3.06 -7.12
CA ARG A 58 -12.15 -2.28 -6.28
C ARG A 58 -11.64 -3.07 -5.08
N ALA A 59 -12.52 -3.80 -4.40
CA ALA A 59 -12.15 -4.66 -3.27
C ALA A 59 -11.23 -5.81 -3.72
N GLU A 60 -11.44 -6.34 -4.93
CA GLU A 60 -10.56 -7.35 -5.54
C GLU A 60 -9.15 -6.81 -5.73
N MET A 61 -9.00 -5.66 -6.40
CA MET A 61 -7.69 -5.02 -6.57
C MET A 61 -7.02 -4.69 -5.24
N TYR A 62 -7.80 -4.19 -4.27
CA TYR A 62 -7.32 -3.88 -2.93
C TYR A 62 -6.77 -5.12 -2.21
N GLN A 63 -7.53 -6.22 -2.18
CA GLN A 63 -7.12 -7.43 -1.49
C GLN A 63 -5.89 -8.06 -2.16
N GLU A 64 -5.84 -8.09 -3.50
CA GLU A 64 -4.68 -8.62 -4.24
C GLU A 64 -3.43 -7.77 -4.01
N TYR A 65 -3.55 -6.44 -3.95
CA TYR A 65 -2.46 -5.56 -3.57
C TYR A 65 -1.98 -5.84 -2.13
N MET A 66 -2.89 -5.88 -1.14
CA MET A 66 -2.52 -6.08 0.26
C MET A 66 -1.85 -7.44 0.52
N LYS A 67 -2.14 -8.47 -0.28
CA LYS A 67 -1.47 -9.79 -0.21
C LYS A 67 0.01 -9.73 -0.61
N GLN A 68 0.39 -8.81 -1.50
CA GLN A 68 1.76 -8.69 -2.01
C GLN A 68 2.70 -8.04 -0.98
N ILE A 69 2.16 -7.25 -0.05
CA ILE A 69 2.93 -6.55 0.97
C ILE A 69 3.37 -7.54 2.05
N GLN A 70 4.68 -7.79 2.13
CA GLN A 70 5.25 -8.65 3.16
C GLN A 70 5.19 -8.02 4.55
N ILE A 71 4.98 -8.83 5.59
CA ILE A 71 5.10 -8.37 6.97
C ILE A 71 6.58 -8.12 7.27
N PRO A 72 6.99 -6.98 7.88
CA PRO A 72 8.38 -6.69 8.19
C PRO A 72 9.05 -7.82 8.98
N ALA A 73 10.25 -8.25 8.60
CA ALA A 73 10.96 -9.32 9.31
C ALA A 73 11.64 -8.82 10.59
N GLN A 74 12.19 -7.60 10.54
CA GLN A 74 12.81 -6.94 11.68
C GLN A 74 11.75 -6.12 12.43
N ARG A 75 11.44 -6.52 13.66
CA ARG A 75 10.44 -5.90 14.56
C ARG A 75 11.03 -5.81 15.97
N GLY A 76 10.29 -5.22 16.91
CA GLY A 76 10.68 -5.13 18.31
C GLY A 76 11.07 -3.72 18.75
N SER A 77 10.64 -2.71 18.00
CA SER A 77 10.72 -1.33 18.46
C SER A 77 9.79 -1.15 19.65
N VAL A 78 10.25 -0.47 20.70
CA VAL A 78 9.37 -0.07 21.81
C VAL A 78 8.68 1.23 21.40
N ILE A 79 7.46 1.12 20.88
CA ILE A 79 6.66 2.25 20.40
C ILE A 79 5.71 2.70 21.54
N PRO A 80 5.93 3.85 22.20
CA PRO A 80 4.98 4.38 23.17
C PRO A 80 3.64 4.71 22.50
N PHE A 81 2.52 4.43 23.17
CA PHE A 81 1.19 4.61 22.59
C PHE A 81 0.11 4.76 23.65
N THR A 82 -0.84 5.65 23.41
CA THR A 82 -1.98 5.87 24.31
C THR A 82 -3.27 5.19 23.83
N THR A 83 -3.36 4.85 22.54
CA THR A 83 -4.52 4.23 21.87
C THR A 83 -4.07 3.24 20.79
N TRP A 84 -4.92 2.27 20.44
CA TRP A 84 -4.67 1.30 19.38
C TRP A 84 -4.56 1.97 18.01
N MET A 85 -5.42 2.94 17.70
CA MET A 85 -5.30 3.73 16.48
C MET A 85 -4.00 4.53 16.43
N GLY A 86 -3.54 5.06 17.57
CA GLY A 86 -2.26 5.76 17.70
C GLY A 86 -1.06 4.84 17.44
N LEU A 87 -1.10 3.61 17.99
CA LEU A 87 -0.12 2.58 17.69
C LEU A 87 -0.11 2.22 16.20
N GLY A 88 -1.30 2.00 15.60
CA GLY A 88 -1.44 1.72 14.17
C GLY A 88 -0.82 2.82 13.29
N LYS A 89 -1.06 4.10 13.62
CA LYS A 89 -0.42 5.23 12.94
C LYS A 89 1.11 5.19 13.07
N SER A 90 1.62 4.92 14.26
CA SER A 90 3.06 4.86 14.53
C SER A 90 3.73 3.71 13.78
N ILE A 91 3.09 2.54 13.74
CA ILE A 91 3.54 1.38 12.96
C ILE A 91 3.63 1.72 11.47
N LYS A 92 2.59 2.34 10.90
CA LYS A 92 2.59 2.76 9.49
C LYS A 92 3.74 3.70 9.15
N GLN A 93 4.00 4.68 10.03
CA GLN A 93 5.09 5.64 9.87
C GLN A 93 6.47 4.99 10.00
N LEU A 94 6.64 4.12 11.00
CA LEU A 94 7.92 3.48 11.29
C LEU A 94 8.33 2.47 10.21
N TYR A 95 7.39 1.66 9.75
CA TYR A 95 7.67 0.58 8.79
C TYR A 95 7.40 0.95 7.34
N GLY A 96 6.81 2.13 7.08
CA GLY A 96 6.51 2.60 5.73
C GLY A 96 5.50 1.71 4.99
N GLN A 97 4.63 1.00 5.71
CA GLN A 97 3.64 0.09 5.14
C GLN A 97 2.21 0.47 5.56
N PRO A 98 1.21 0.25 4.70
CA PRO A 98 -0.20 0.37 5.06
C PRO A 98 -0.61 -0.77 6.00
N LEU A 99 -1.66 -0.54 6.79
CA LEU A 99 -2.40 -1.61 7.46
C LEU A 99 -3.68 -1.92 6.68
N HIS A 100 -4.14 -3.16 6.80
CA HIS A 100 -5.37 -3.61 6.16
C HIS A 100 -6.59 -2.87 6.71
N TYR A 101 -7.61 -2.69 5.86
CA TYR A 101 -8.89 -2.06 6.20
C TYR A 101 -9.48 -2.71 7.46
N LEU A 102 -9.54 -4.04 7.49
CA LEU A 102 -10.03 -4.79 8.65
C LEU A 102 -9.20 -4.55 9.91
N THR A 103 -7.88 -4.38 9.78
CA THR A 103 -7.00 -4.07 10.91
C THR A 103 -7.30 -2.67 11.42
N ASN A 104 -7.41 -1.67 10.54
CA ASN A 104 -7.77 -0.30 10.93
C ASN A 104 -9.13 -0.24 11.65
N ILE A 105 -10.13 -0.98 11.16
CA ILE A 105 -11.43 -1.10 11.81
C ILE A 105 -11.30 -1.77 13.18
N LEU A 106 -10.54 -2.85 13.30
CA LEU A 106 -10.35 -3.56 14.57
C LEU A 106 -9.67 -2.68 15.63
N LEU A 107 -8.62 -1.94 15.24
CA LEU A 107 -7.93 -1.01 16.16
C LEU A 107 -8.89 0.07 16.68
N LYS A 108 -9.74 0.62 15.81
CA LYS A 108 -10.80 1.55 16.20
C LYS A 108 -11.77 0.89 17.18
N GLN A 109 -12.22 -0.32 16.91
CA GLN A 109 -13.15 -1.05 17.79
C GLN A 109 -12.52 -1.29 19.16
N TRP A 110 -11.25 -1.70 19.24
CA TRP A 110 -10.55 -1.88 20.51
C TRP A 110 -10.41 -0.58 21.31
N ASP A 111 -10.22 0.57 20.65
CA ASP A 111 -10.26 1.86 21.35
C ASP A 111 -11.66 2.16 21.89
N GLN A 112 -12.71 1.92 21.11
CA GLN A 112 -14.10 2.17 21.52
C GLN A 112 -14.56 1.27 22.68
N LEU A 113 -14.07 0.03 22.74
CA LEU A 113 -14.39 -0.92 23.82
C LEU A 113 -13.88 -0.46 25.20
N ARG A 114 -13.00 0.54 25.25
CA ARG A 114 -12.49 1.09 26.51
C ARG A 114 -13.42 2.11 27.15
N PHE A 115 -14.36 2.68 26.39
CA PHE A 115 -15.25 3.72 26.90
C PHE A 115 -16.15 3.18 28.03
N GLY A 116 -16.24 3.91 29.13
CA GLY A 116 -16.96 3.50 30.34
C GLY A 116 -16.24 2.49 31.23
N SER A 117 -14.99 2.10 30.90
CA SER A 117 -14.19 1.22 31.76
C SER A 117 -13.45 2.01 32.85
N VAL A 118 -13.04 1.32 33.91
CA VAL A 118 -12.25 1.92 35.01
C VAL A 118 -10.91 2.50 34.51
N ASP A 119 -10.36 1.90 33.45
CA ASP A 119 -9.06 2.27 32.86
C ASP A 119 -9.19 3.08 31.57
N GLU A 120 -10.37 3.67 31.30
CA GLU A 120 -10.65 4.44 30.08
C GLU A 120 -9.60 5.53 29.81
N TYR A 121 -9.20 6.27 30.85
CA TYR A 121 -8.28 7.41 30.73
C TYR A 121 -6.80 7.03 30.91
N LYS A 122 -6.49 5.77 31.23
CA LYS A 122 -5.09 5.35 31.39
C LYS A 122 -4.42 5.27 30.01
N PRO A 123 -3.15 5.69 29.87
CA PRO A 123 -2.37 5.40 28.68
C PRO A 123 -2.32 3.89 28.43
N LEU A 124 -2.61 3.46 27.20
CA LEU A 124 -2.75 2.03 26.90
C LEU A 124 -1.44 1.25 27.07
N ASP A 125 -0.30 1.88 26.84
CA ASP A 125 1.03 1.32 27.09
C ASP A 125 1.33 1.00 28.56
N THR A 126 0.58 1.56 29.50
CA THR A 126 0.65 1.19 30.93
C THR A 126 -0.14 -0.08 31.26
N VAL A 127 -1.08 -0.47 30.40
CA VAL A 127 -1.92 -1.66 30.55
C VAL A 127 -1.36 -2.82 29.73
N ILE A 128 -0.90 -2.54 28.51
CA ILE A 128 -0.36 -3.51 27.57
C ILE A 128 1.04 -3.09 27.15
N HIS A 129 2.03 -3.94 27.42
CA HIS A 129 3.41 -3.67 27.03
C HIS A 129 3.53 -3.43 25.50
N PRO A 130 4.21 -2.35 25.05
CA PRO A 130 4.33 -1.99 23.64
C PRO A 130 4.72 -3.13 22.70
N SER A 131 5.73 -3.93 23.06
CA SER A 131 6.16 -5.04 22.21
C SER A 131 5.08 -6.11 22.00
N LYS A 132 4.21 -6.35 23.00
CA LYS A 132 3.08 -7.29 22.86
C LYS A 132 1.97 -6.68 22.00
N ALA A 133 1.71 -5.39 22.17
CA ALA A 133 0.75 -4.68 21.35
C ALA A 133 1.18 -4.67 19.87
N GLU A 134 2.42 -4.30 19.57
CA GLU A 134 2.98 -4.35 18.21
C GLU A 134 2.91 -5.75 17.60
N ALA A 135 3.35 -6.78 18.34
CA ALA A 135 3.28 -8.17 17.86
C ALA A 135 1.84 -8.58 17.54
N THR A 136 0.87 -8.15 18.36
CA THR A 136 -0.55 -8.45 18.17
C THR A 136 -1.08 -7.82 16.88
N VAL A 137 -0.76 -6.54 16.62
CA VAL A 137 -1.15 -5.86 15.38
C VAL A 137 -0.60 -6.60 14.17
N TRP A 138 0.68 -6.99 14.18
CA TRP A 138 1.27 -7.70 13.06
C TRP A 138 0.71 -9.11 12.83
N LEU A 139 0.38 -9.84 13.89
CA LEU A 139 -0.26 -11.16 13.76
C LEU A 139 -1.64 -11.05 13.13
N VAL A 140 -2.44 -10.07 13.57
CA VAL A 140 -3.76 -9.81 13.00
C VAL A 140 -3.64 -9.32 11.55
N GLU A 141 -2.70 -8.42 11.27
CA GLU A 141 -2.45 -7.91 9.93
C GLU A 141 -2.09 -9.04 8.95
N GLU A 142 -1.27 -10.00 9.37
CA GLU A 142 -0.92 -11.16 8.56
C GLU A 142 -2.15 -12.01 8.21
N ILE A 143 -3.05 -12.23 9.19
CA ILE A 143 -4.31 -12.92 8.97
C ILE A 143 -5.15 -12.16 7.92
N HIS A 144 -5.38 -10.87 8.13
CA HIS A 144 -6.20 -10.06 7.22
C HIS A 144 -5.63 -9.97 5.79
N ARG A 145 -4.30 -9.83 5.64
CA ARG A 145 -3.67 -9.83 4.31
C ARG A 145 -3.85 -11.17 3.61
N ARG A 146 -3.71 -12.29 4.31
CA ARG A 146 -3.67 -13.63 3.69
C ARG A 146 -5.02 -14.30 3.51
N THR A 147 -5.97 -14.10 4.42
CA THR A 147 -7.16 -14.94 4.49
C THR A 147 -8.44 -14.22 4.09
N SER A 148 -8.45 -12.89 4.03
CA SER A 148 -9.66 -12.13 3.70
C SER A 148 -10.02 -12.27 2.21
N SER A 149 -11.29 -12.53 1.94
CA SER A 149 -11.84 -12.52 0.59
C SER A 149 -12.28 -11.12 0.19
N HIS A 150 -12.02 -10.73 -1.05
CA HIS A 150 -12.47 -9.44 -1.58
C HIS A 150 -14.00 -9.29 -1.57
N HIS A 151 -14.77 -10.38 -1.70
CA HIS A 151 -16.22 -10.33 -1.56
C HIS A 151 -16.65 -9.91 -0.15
N HIS A 152 -15.92 -10.35 0.88
CA HIS A 152 -16.19 -9.95 2.26
C HIS A 152 -15.88 -8.46 2.46
N VAL A 153 -14.74 -7.99 1.96
CA VAL A 153 -14.36 -6.57 2.01
C VAL A 153 -15.39 -5.71 1.28
N ALA A 154 -15.82 -6.10 0.08
CA ALA A 154 -16.83 -5.40 -0.69
C ALA A 154 -18.17 -5.28 0.06
N LYS A 155 -18.62 -6.38 0.68
CA LYS A 155 -19.84 -6.38 1.50
C LYS A 155 -19.76 -5.36 2.66
N LEU A 156 -18.59 -5.26 3.30
CA LEU A 156 -18.37 -4.28 4.37
C LEU A 156 -18.37 -2.85 3.84
N TRP A 157 -17.67 -2.59 2.73
CA TRP A 157 -17.63 -1.27 2.10
C TRP A 157 -18.99 -0.79 1.58
N LEU A 158 -19.84 -1.70 1.09
CA LEU A 158 -21.24 -1.40 0.74
C LEU A 158 -22.06 -0.95 1.96
N SER A 159 -21.72 -1.46 3.14
CA SER A 159 -22.43 -1.17 4.39
C SER A 159 -21.88 0.09 5.09
N ASP A 160 -20.69 0.56 4.72
CA ASP A 160 -20.02 1.71 5.31
C ASP A 160 -19.63 2.74 4.23
N PRO A 161 -20.44 3.81 4.05
CA PRO A 161 -20.13 4.89 3.11
C PRO A 161 -18.80 5.60 3.40
N MET A 162 -18.27 5.52 4.63
CA MET A 162 -17.02 6.15 5.04
C MET A 162 -15.83 5.18 5.06
N HIS A 163 -15.95 3.98 4.46
CA HIS A 163 -14.90 2.95 4.48
C HIS A 163 -13.54 3.44 3.99
N GLU A 164 -13.52 4.40 3.06
CA GLU A 164 -12.29 4.97 2.49
C GLU A 164 -11.39 5.60 3.55
N ALA A 165 -11.95 6.11 4.65
CA ALA A 165 -11.17 6.67 5.76
C ALA A 165 -10.28 5.63 6.45
N TYR A 166 -10.52 4.34 6.23
CA TYR A 166 -9.76 3.22 6.80
C TYR A 166 -8.90 2.48 5.76
N VAL A 167 -8.87 2.96 4.52
CA VAL A 167 -7.97 2.48 3.47
C VAL A 167 -6.77 3.42 3.41
N ASP A 168 -5.59 2.91 3.79
CA ASP A 168 -4.38 3.71 3.85
C ASP A 168 -3.84 4.08 2.45
N SER A 169 -3.33 5.30 2.31
CA SER A 169 -2.69 5.81 1.08
C SER A 169 -1.18 5.57 1.02
N ILE A 170 -0.66 4.67 1.85
CA ILE A 170 0.78 4.35 1.92
C ILE A 170 1.09 3.23 0.94
N PHE A 171 2.05 3.47 0.05
CA PHE A 171 2.50 2.52 -0.97
C PHE A 171 3.97 2.19 -0.73
N PRO A 172 4.29 1.01 -0.16
CA PRO A 172 5.66 0.57 -0.02
C PRO A 172 6.22 0.19 -1.41
N GLN A 173 7.54 0.28 -1.56
CA GLN A 173 8.22 -0.30 -2.72
C GLN A 173 8.18 -1.83 -2.58
N LEU A 174 7.57 -2.51 -3.56
CA LEU A 174 7.39 -3.96 -3.58
C LEU A 174 8.60 -4.68 -4.19
#